data_AF-A0A6G3SSE4-F1
#
_entry.id   AF-A0A6G3SSE4-F1
#
_cell.length_a   1.000
_cell.length_b   1.000
_cell.length_c   1.000
_cell.angle_alpha   90.00
_cell.angle_beta   90.00
_cell.angle_gamma   90.00
#
_symmetry.space_group_name_H-M   'P 1'
#
loop_
_entity.id
_entity.type
_entity.pdbx_description
1 polymer ?
#
loop_
_entity_poly.entity_id
_entity_poly.type
_entity_poly.pdbx_seq_one_letter_code
_entity_poly.pdbx_strand_id
1 'polypeptide(L)'
;MTFRQQYLYGKGPIELNAGRRTLKVTVSNTGDRAVQIGSHYHFFEVNSALSFDRQKTLGMHLNIAAGTSVRFEPGGSREVELCAYAGTGRLTGFSGLLNGSLASHPARVEAVRKAIEQGFAGARGTSGATRSASASGRSATKGSKDTKNSKDTKSAKSAKSSPVTKKEKKGSR
;
A
#
# COMPACT_ATOMS: atom_id res chain seq x y z
N MET A 1 41.16 23.73 -32.24
CA MET A 1 39.86 23.96 -31.58
C MET A 1 39.27 22.61 -31.21
N THR A 2 39.21 22.30 -29.91
CA THR A 2 38.70 21.00 -29.43
C THR A 2 37.20 21.16 -29.18
N PHE A 3 36.36 20.63 -30.06
CA PHE A 3 34.93 20.51 -29.79
C PHE A 3 34.73 19.49 -28.69
N ARG A 4 34.38 19.95 -27.48
CA ARG A 4 33.90 19.07 -26.42
C ARG A 4 32.45 18.74 -26.73
N GLN A 5 32.13 17.45 -26.75
CA GLN A 5 30.73 17.03 -26.84
C GLN A 5 29.96 17.58 -25.63
N GLN A 6 28.80 18.16 -25.90
CA GLN A 6 27.90 18.71 -24.89
C GLN A 6 26.51 18.10 -25.06
N TYR A 7 25.89 17.73 -23.95
CA TYR A 7 24.48 17.35 -23.91
C TYR A 7 23.60 18.59 -23.79
N LEU A 8 22.58 18.69 -24.64
CA LEU A 8 21.52 19.69 -24.56
C LEU A 8 20.27 19.02 -24.01
N TYR A 9 19.87 19.34 -22.78
CA TYR A 9 18.71 18.74 -22.13
C TYR A 9 17.43 19.54 -22.38
N GLY A 10 16.30 18.83 -22.42
CA GLY A 10 14.98 19.46 -22.31
C GLY A 10 14.77 20.07 -20.92
N LYS A 11 13.86 21.04 -20.83
CA LYS A 11 13.46 21.63 -19.54
C LYS A 11 12.36 20.77 -18.90
N GLY A 12 12.41 20.65 -17.57
CA GLY A 12 11.36 20.01 -16.78
C GLY A 12 11.75 18.65 -16.20
N PRO A 13 11.05 18.20 -15.15
CA PRO A 13 11.28 16.88 -14.55
C PRO A 13 10.78 15.76 -15.47
N ILE A 14 11.37 14.57 -15.30
CA ILE A 14 10.91 13.35 -15.96
C ILE A 14 10.12 12.53 -14.94
N GLU A 15 8.84 12.26 -15.24
CA GLU A 15 8.02 11.37 -14.44
C GLU A 15 8.48 9.92 -14.62
N LEU A 16 8.66 9.21 -13.51
CA LEU A 16 9.06 7.81 -13.49
C LEU A 16 7.83 6.93 -13.25
N ASN A 17 7.81 5.75 -13.88
CA ASN A 17 6.81 4.71 -13.63
C ASN A 17 5.34 5.16 -13.83
N ALA A 18 5.11 6.13 -14.73
CA ALA A 18 3.80 6.70 -15.01
C ALA A 18 2.75 5.64 -15.34
N GLY A 19 1.52 5.87 -14.87
CA GLY A 19 0.37 5.00 -15.14
C GLY A 19 0.37 3.65 -14.41
N ARG A 20 1.29 3.43 -13.47
CA ARG A 20 1.36 2.18 -12.69
C ARG A 20 0.71 2.34 -11.32
N ARG A 21 0.18 1.23 -10.79
CA ARG A 21 -0.36 1.19 -9.43
C ARG A 21 0.78 1.39 -8.43
N THR A 22 0.63 2.40 -7.57
CA THR A 22 1.56 2.67 -6.47
C THR A 22 0.96 2.29 -5.11
N LEU A 23 1.84 2.11 -4.13
CA LEU A 23 1.46 1.80 -2.75
C LEU A 23 2.51 2.39 -1.80
N LYS A 24 2.07 3.18 -0.82
CA LYS A 24 2.93 3.62 0.29
C LYS A 24 2.90 2.59 1.41
N VAL A 25 4.08 2.22 1.90
CA VAL A 25 4.25 1.22 2.97
C VAL A 25 5.30 1.72 3.94
N THR A 26 4.96 1.68 5.24
CA THR A 26 5.94 1.87 6.30
C THR A 26 6.69 0.57 6.54
N VAL A 27 8.00 0.63 6.47
CA VAL A 27 8.91 -0.52 6.61
C VAL A 27 9.80 -0.28 7.81
N SER A 28 9.93 -1.28 8.67
CA SER A 28 10.78 -1.23 9.86
C SER A 28 11.83 -2.34 9.80
N ASN A 29 13.08 -2.00 10.06
CA ASN A 29 14.16 -2.99 10.15
C ASN A 29 14.28 -3.48 11.59
N THR A 30 13.85 -4.72 11.84
CA THR A 30 13.95 -5.35 13.16
C THR A 30 15.27 -6.09 13.36
N GLY A 31 16.15 -6.09 12.35
CA GLY A 31 17.48 -6.69 12.44
C GLY A 31 18.50 -5.77 13.11
N ASP A 32 19.66 -6.36 13.40
CA ASP A 32 20.85 -5.70 13.96
C ASP A 32 21.79 -5.14 12.89
N ARG A 33 21.50 -5.42 11.60
CA ARG A 33 22.31 -5.00 10.45
C ARG A 33 21.53 -4.11 9.51
N ALA A 34 22.25 -3.20 8.86
CA ALA A 34 21.67 -2.35 7.83
C ALA A 34 21.29 -3.17 6.59
N VAL A 35 20.17 -2.82 5.97
CA VAL A 35 19.66 -3.48 4.76
C VAL A 35 19.47 -2.44 3.66
N GLN A 36 19.96 -2.74 2.45
CA GLN A 36 19.82 -1.87 1.29
C GLN A 36 19.08 -2.60 0.17
N ILE A 37 18.04 -1.97 -0.37
CA ILE A 37 17.12 -2.58 -1.33
C ILE A 37 17.16 -1.78 -2.62
N GLY A 38 17.47 -2.46 -3.73
CA GLY A 38 17.52 -1.85 -5.06
C GLY A 38 16.14 -1.56 -5.66
N SER A 39 16.12 -0.61 -6.60
CA SER A 39 14.91 -0.16 -7.33
C SER A 39 14.02 -1.27 -7.89
N HIS A 40 14.61 -2.34 -8.43
CA HIS A 40 13.91 -3.41 -9.15
C HIS A 40 13.91 -4.75 -8.40
N TYR A 41 14.20 -4.75 -7.11
CA TYR A 41 14.07 -5.95 -6.29
C TYR A 41 12.60 -6.20 -5.95
N HIS A 42 12.14 -7.46 -6.00
CA HIS A 42 10.76 -7.79 -5.69
C HIS A 42 10.51 -7.56 -4.20
N PHE A 43 9.74 -6.51 -3.89
CA PHE A 43 9.67 -5.97 -2.53
C PHE A 43 9.10 -6.97 -1.52
N PHE A 44 8.21 -7.86 -1.95
CA PHE A 44 7.71 -8.97 -1.15
C PHE A 44 8.81 -9.91 -0.62
N GLU A 45 9.87 -10.11 -1.39
CA GLU A 45 10.95 -11.07 -1.14
C GLU A 45 12.18 -10.43 -0.49
N VAL A 46 12.10 -9.17 -0.05
CA VAL A 46 13.24 -8.52 0.64
C VAL A 46 13.50 -9.21 1.99
N ASN A 47 14.70 -8.96 2.53
CA ASN A 47 15.20 -9.52 3.79
C ASN A 47 14.10 -9.75 4.85
N SER A 48 14.06 -10.95 5.43
CA SER A 48 13.07 -11.39 6.42
C SER A 48 13.03 -10.52 7.68
N ALA A 49 14.13 -9.84 8.02
CA ALA A 49 14.21 -8.90 9.14
C ALA A 49 13.46 -7.58 8.90
N LEU A 50 13.00 -7.30 7.68
CA LEU A 50 12.17 -6.13 7.41
C LEU A 50 10.70 -6.45 7.68
N SER A 51 10.09 -5.71 8.60
CA SER A 51 8.68 -5.84 8.98
C SER A 51 7.83 -4.81 8.25
N PHE A 52 6.85 -5.30 7.49
CA PHE A 52 5.84 -4.54 6.77
C PHE A 52 4.73 -5.48 6.27
N ASP A 53 3.63 -4.94 5.74
CA ASP A 53 2.54 -5.75 5.18
C ASP A 53 2.93 -6.39 3.83
N ARG A 54 3.55 -7.57 3.89
CA ARG A 54 4.11 -8.24 2.71
C ARG A 54 3.05 -8.61 1.69
N GLN A 55 1.87 -9.02 2.12
CA GLN A 55 0.83 -9.48 1.19
C GLN A 55 0.42 -8.36 0.23
N LYS A 56 0.38 -7.11 0.68
CA LYS A 56 0.07 -5.94 -0.16
C LYS A 56 1.17 -5.59 -1.16
N THR A 57 2.42 -5.96 -0.90
CA THR A 57 3.58 -5.62 -1.75
C THR A 57 3.90 -6.68 -2.80
N LEU A 58 3.10 -7.74 -2.90
CA LEU A 58 3.31 -8.80 -3.87
C LEU A 58 3.22 -8.24 -5.29
N GLY A 59 4.25 -8.49 -6.10
CA GLY A 59 4.38 -7.97 -7.45
C GLY A 59 4.73 -6.49 -7.53
N MET A 60 5.36 -5.93 -6.50
CA MET A 60 5.79 -4.52 -6.47
C MET A 60 7.29 -4.38 -6.25
N HIS A 61 7.86 -3.25 -6.68
CA HIS A 61 9.25 -2.84 -6.48
C HIS A 61 9.30 -1.36 -6.04
N LEU A 62 10.47 -0.85 -5.62
CA LEU A 62 10.58 0.54 -5.16
C LEU A 62 10.31 1.53 -6.31
N ASN A 63 9.46 2.53 -6.05
CA ASN A 63 9.14 3.61 -6.98
C ASN A 63 10.24 4.70 -6.92
N ILE A 64 11.46 4.33 -7.33
CA ILE A 64 12.64 5.21 -7.33
C ILE A 64 13.37 5.11 -8.68
N ALA A 65 14.32 6.01 -8.93
CA ALA A 65 15.13 5.99 -10.13
C ALA A 65 15.84 4.62 -10.33
N ALA A 66 15.86 4.12 -11.56
CA ALA A 66 16.50 2.85 -11.88
C ALA A 66 17.99 2.87 -11.47
N GLY A 67 18.47 1.74 -10.92
CA GLY A 67 19.83 1.62 -10.41
C GLY A 67 20.06 2.22 -9.01
N THR A 68 19.10 2.98 -8.46
CA THR A 68 19.19 3.47 -7.08
C THR A 68 18.66 2.47 -6.06
N SER A 69 18.79 2.80 -4.77
CA SER A 69 18.38 1.94 -3.66
C SER A 69 17.97 2.74 -2.43
N VAL A 70 17.20 2.10 -1.54
CA VAL A 70 16.83 2.64 -0.23
C VAL A 70 17.54 1.84 0.84
N ARG A 71 18.15 2.55 1.80
CA ARG A 71 18.84 1.98 2.95
C ARG A 71 17.98 2.09 4.21
N PHE A 72 17.95 1.02 4.99
CA PHE A 72 17.31 0.91 6.29
C PHE A 72 18.37 0.60 7.34
N GLU A 73 18.56 1.51 8.29
CA GLU A 73 19.45 1.28 9.44
C GLU A 73 18.83 0.27 10.43
N PRO A 74 19.63 -0.39 11.28
CA PRO A 74 19.11 -1.24 12.34
C PRO A 74 18.12 -0.49 13.25
N GLY A 75 16.94 -1.08 13.51
CA GLY A 75 15.87 -0.45 14.31
C GLY A 75 15.16 0.73 13.64
N GLY A 76 15.61 1.15 12.45
CA GLY A 76 15.04 2.28 11.73
C GLY A 76 13.72 1.93 11.05
N SER A 77 12.81 2.90 10.98
CA SER A 77 11.60 2.80 10.17
C SER A 77 11.49 3.95 9.18
N ARG A 78 10.98 3.65 7.98
CA ARG A 78 10.82 4.62 6.90
C ARG A 78 9.61 4.25 6.04
N GLU A 79 8.87 5.28 5.61
CA GLU A 79 7.87 5.11 4.57
C GLU A 79 8.54 5.08 3.20
N VAL A 80 8.17 4.09 2.38
CA VAL A 80 8.60 3.97 0.99
C VAL A 80 7.39 3.86 0.08
N GLU A 81 7.57 4.33 -1.14
CA GLU A 81 6.59 4.16 -2.20
C GLU A 81 7.01 3.01 -3.12
N LEU A 82 6.06 2.12 -3.40
CA LEU A 82 6.23 0.97 -4.27
C LEU A 82 5.40 1.17 -5.54
N CYS A 83 5.87 0.58 -6.63
CA CYS A 83 5.21 0.54 -7.92
C CYS A 83 5.04 -0.91 -8.36
N ALA A 84 3.92 -1.24 -9.00
CA ALA A 84 3.71 -2.58 -9.57
C ALA A 84 4.69 -2.88 -10.72
N TYR A 85 5.12 -4.15 -10.80
CA TYR A 85 5.81 -4.65 -11.99
C TYR A 85 4.88 -4.60 -13.21
N ALA A 86 5.49 -4.38 -14.37
CA ALA A 86 4.84 -4.47 -15.68
C ALA A 86 5.36 -5.69 -16.47
N GLY A 87 5.05 -5.75 -17.76
CA GLY A 87 5.47 -6.85 -18.64
C GLY A 87 4.66 -8.12 -18.39
N THR A 88 5.27 -9.29 -18.57
CA THR A 88 4.61 -10.60 -18.45
C THR A 88 4.24 -10.98 -17.02
N GLY A 89 4.70 -10.21 -16.03
CA GLY A 89 4.46 -10.47 -14.60
C GLY A 89 5.10 -11.77 -14.10
N ARG A 90 6.13 -12.29 -14.78
CA ARG A 90 6.90 -13.46 -14.34
C ARG A 90 8.12 -13.01 -13.52
N LEU A 91 8.19 -13.45 -12.27
CA LEU A 91 9.25 -13.11 -11.32
C LEU A 91 10.00 -14.38 -10.89
N THR A 92 11.33 -14.37 -11.01
CA THR A 92 12.20 -15.53 -10.75
C THR A 92 13.50 -15.09 -10.07
N GLY A 93 14.03 -15.91 -9.16
CA GLY A 93 15.27 -15.61 -8.42
C GLY A 93 14.95 -15.10 -7.02
N PHE A 94 15.29 -13.84 -6.72
CA PHE A 94 15.04 -13.16 -5.43
C PHE A 94 15.32 -14.06 -4.21
N SER A 95 14.31 -14.32 -3.36
CA SER A 95 14.39 -15.28 -2.25
C SER A 95 13.68 -16.60 -2.57
N GLY A 96 13.30 -16.81 -3.83
CA GLY A 96 12.66 -18.03 -4.31
C GLY A 96 11.23 -18.25 -3.79
N LEU A 97 10.58 -17.20 -3.28
CA LEU A 97 9.24 -17.32 -2.71
C LEU A 97 8.20 -17.51 -3.82
N LEU A 98 8.22 -16.64 -4.84
CA LEU A 98 7.22 -16.68 -5.92
C LEU A 98 7.62 -17.61 -7.08
N ASN A 99 8.81 -17.42 -7.67
CA ASN A 99 9.32 -18.21 -8.82
C ASN A 99 8.25 -18.56 -9.87
N GLY A 100 7.47 -17.57 -10.30
CA GLY A 100 6.26 -17.80 -11.07
C GLY A 100 5.62 -16.53 -11.61
N SER A 101 4.41 -16.69 -12.17
CA SER A 101 3.63 -15.56 -12.69
C SER A 101 2.73 -14.96 -11.61
N LEU A 102 2.68 -13.63 -11.54
CA LEU A 102 1.74 -12.87 -10.72
C LEU A 102 0.27 -13.08 -11.13
N ALA A 103 0.01 -13.54 -12.35
CA ALA A 103 -1.34 -13.88 -12.80
C ALA A 103 -1.84 -15.21 -12.21
N SER A 104 -0.93 -16.12 -11.83
CA SER A 104 -1.28 -17.42 -11.27
C SER A 104 -1.67 -17.28 -9.80
N HIS A 105 -2.96 -17.45 -9.51
CA HIS A 105 -3.45 -17.44 -8.13
C HIS A 105 -2.74 -18.48 -7.25
N PRO A 106 -2.57 -19.76 -7.66
CA PRO A 106 -1.83 -20.75 -6.87
C PRO A 106 -0.40 -20.32 -6.56
N ALA A 107 0.31 -19.73 -7.52
CA ALA A 107 1.70 -19.30 -7.31
C ALA A 107 1.80 -18.19 -6.24
N ARG A 108 0.85 -17.25 -6.22
CA ARG A 108 0.81 -16.20 -5.18
C ARG A 108 0.52 -16.76 -3.80
N VAL A 109 -0.40 -17.72 -3.69
CA VAL A 109 -0.74 -18.36 -2.41
C VAL A 109 0.46 -19.13 -1.87
N GLU A 110 1.14 -19.90 -2.72
CA GLU A 110 2.37 -20.59 -2.33
C GLU A 110 3.49 -19.63 -1.92
N ALA A 111 3.62 -18.48 -2.58
CA ALA A 111 4.60 -17.47 -2.20
C ALA A 111 4.36 -16.93 -0.78
N VAL A 112 3.10 -16.65 -0.44
CA VAL A 112 2.71 -16.21 0.92
C VAL A 112 2.94 -17.33 1.93
N ARG A 113 2.57 -18.57 1.60
CA ARG A 113 2.82 -19.74 2.47
C ARG A 113 4.30 -19.89 2.80
N LYS A 114 5.17 -19.89 1.77
CA LYS A 114 6.63 -19.97 1.94
C LYS A 114 7.19 -18.81 2.78
N ALA A 115 6.68 -17.59 2.57
CA ALA A 115 7.10 -16.44 3.37
C ALA A 115 6.78 -16.63 4.86
N ILE A 116 5.63 -17.21 5.19
CA ILE A 116 5.23 -17.51 6.57
C ILE A 116 6.10 -18.63 7.14
N GLU A 117 6.32 -19.71 6.39
CA GLU A 117 7.13 -20.86 6.80
C GLU A 117 8.60 -20.50 7.04
N GLN A 118 9.15 -19.62 6.19
CA GLN A 118 10.53 -19.14 6.30
C GLN A 118 10.70 -17.97 7.27
N GLY A 119 9.62 -17.54 7.94
CA GLY A 119 9.70 -16.54 9.02
C GLY A 119 9.92 -15.10 8.55
N PHE A 120 9.46 -14.72 7.35
CA PHE A 120 9.54 -13.34 6.90
C PHE A 120 8.61 -12.44 7.74
N ALA A 121 9.17 -11.40 8.36
CA ALA A 121 8.41 -10.51 9.24
C ALA A 121 7.28 -9.81 8.47
N GLY A 122 6.06 -9.85 9.01
CA GLY A 122 4.87 -9.28 8.38
C GLY A 122 4.25 -10.11 7.24
N ALA A 123 4.65 -11.38 7.08
CA ALA A 123 4.03 -12.31 6.12
C ALA A 123 2.63 -12.79 6.54
N ARG A 124 2.39 -12.90 7.85
CA ARG A 124 1.04 -13.14 8.39
C ARG A 124 0.27 -11.84 8.25
N GLY A 125 -0.69 -11.80 7.33
CA GLY A 125 -1.50 -10.60 7.06
C GLY A 125 -2.08 -10.02 8.34
N THR A 126 -2.22 -8.70 8.40
CA THR A 126 -2.81 -7.99 9.54
C THR A 126 -4.33 -8.20 9.57
N SER A 127 -4.80 -9.40 9.90
CA SER A 127 -6.21 -9.69 10.20
C SER A 127 -6.53 -9.66 11.70
N GLY A 128 -5.59 -9.21 12.54
CA GLY A 128 -5.68 -9.27 14.01
C GLY A 128 -5.55 -7.97 14.79
N ALA A 129 -5.40 -6.80 14.15
CA ALA A 129 -5.13 -5.53 14.86
C ALA A 129 -6.38 -4.75 15.33
N THR A 130 -7.55 -5.39 15.46
CA THR A 130 -8.78 -4.70 15.96
C THR A 130 -9.63 -5.56 16.90
N ARG A 131 -9.03 -6.52 17.63
CA ARG A 131 -9.74 -7.24 18.71
C ARG A 131 -9.00 -7.18 20.03
N SER A 132 -8.79 -5.98 20.56
CA SER A 132 -8.53 -5.79 22.00
C SER A 132 -8.68 -4.30 22.34
N ALA A 133 -9.89 -3.90 22.74
CA ALA A 133 -10.19 -2.77 23.63
C ALA A 133 -11.72 -2.59 23.74
N SER A 134 -12.42 -3.46 24.47
CA SER A 134 -13.68 -3.15 25.17
C SER A 134 -14.19 -4.34 25.97
N ALA A 135 -13.48 -4.71 27.04
CA ALA A 135 -14.04 -5.54 28.10
C ALA A 135 -13.20 -5.46 29.38
N SER A 136 -13.38 -4.43 30.20
CA SER A 136 -13.27 -4.51 31.67
C SER A 136 -13.58 -3.15 32.30
N GLY A 137 -14.58 -3.11 33.19
CA GLY A 137 -14.88 -1.91 33.99
C GLY A 137 -16.36 -1.68 34.31
N ARG A 138 -17.10 -2.70 34.75
CA ARG A 138 -18.35 -2.48 35.51
C ARG A 138 -18.00 -2.45 36.99
N SER A 139 -18.16 -1.30 37.64
CA SER A 139 -18.53 -1.23 39.05
C SER A 139 -19.23 0.10 39.34
N ALA A 140 -20.32 0.00 40.09
CA ALA A 140 -21.30 1.05 40.35
C ALA A 140 -20.93 1.90 41.58
N THR A 141 -21.38 3.15 41.61
CA THR A 141 -21.94 3.79 42.81
C THR A 141 -22.73 5.06 42.44
N LYS A 142 -23.55 5.52 43.39
CA LYS A 142 -24.90 6.06 43.26
C LYS A 142 -24.96 7.53 43.72
N GLY A 143 -25.88 8.32 43.16
CA GLY A 143 -26.36 9.61 43.70
C GLY A 143 -26.25 10.74 42.67
N SER A 144 -27.15 11.73 42.56
CA SER A 144 -28.47 12.00 43.12
C SER A 144 -28.99 13.23 42.36
N LYS A 145 -30.31 13.28 42.15
CA LYS A 145 -31.15 14.49 42.05
C LYS A 145 -31.23 15.36 40.78
N ASP A 146 -32.51 15.66 40.52
CA ASP A 146 -33.10 16.94 40.12
C ASP A 146 -33.37 17.25 38.63
N THR A 147 -34.62 16.94 38.27
CA THR A 147 -35.64 17.86 37.69
C THR A 147 -35.61 18.27 36.21
N LYS A 148 -36.85 18.21 35.66
CA LYS A 148 -37.51 19.17 34.74
C LYS A 148 -37.48 18.92 33.22
N ASN A 149 -38.46 18.12 32.80
CA ASN A 149 -39.53 18.40 31.81
C ASN A 149 -39.32 19.46 30.68
N SER A 150 -39.42 19.01 29.43
CA SER A 150 -40.11 19.58 28.24
C SER A 150 -39.58 18.81 27.02
N LYS A 151 -40.31 17.98 26.27
CA LYS A 151 -41.55 18.15 25.48
C LYS A 151 -41.44 19.28 24.45
N ASP A 152 -41.14 18.88 23.21
CA ASP A 152 -41.80 19.30 21.96
C ASP A 152 -41.14 18.56 20.77
N THR A 153 -41.79 17.52 20.24
CA THR A 153 -42.61 17.50 18.99
C THR A 153 -41.79 17.66 17.70
N LYS A 154 -41.71 16.59 16.87
CA LYS A 154 -42.48 16.38 15.62
C LYS A 154 -42.03 17.35 14.51
N SER A 155 -41.61 17.00 13.30
CA SER A 155 -42.13 16.11 12.26
C SER A 155 -41.19 16.30 11.05
N ALA A 156 -40.71 15.27 10.36
CA ALA A 156 -41.33 14.55 9.23
C ALA A 156 -41.14 15.17 7.83
N LYS A 157 -40.95 14.25 6.88
CA LYS A 157 -41.17 14.31 5.41
C LYS A 157 -40.18 15.12 4.57
N SER A 158 -39.94 14.82 3.30
CA SER A 158 -40.08 13.65 2.40
C SER A 158 -40.00 14.23 0.98
N ALA A 159 -39.67 13.36 0.03
CA ALA A 159 -40.02 13.41 -1.39
C ALA A 159 -39.03 14.21 -2.28
N LYS A 160 -38.28 13.57 -3.20
CA LYS A 160 -38.67 12.75 -4.37
C LYS A 160 -39.12 13.66 -5.52
N SER A 161 -38.32 13.71 -6.59
CA SER A 161 -38.72 13.41 -7.98
C SER A 161 -37.84 14.12 -9.03
N SER A 162 -37.09 13.35 -9.80
CA SER A 162 -36.88 13.59 -11.25
C SER A 162 -38.25 13.56 -11.96
N PRO A 163 -38.47 14.07 -13.21
CA PRO A 163 -37.75 13.59 -14.41
C PRO A 163 -37.63 14.55 -15.64
N VAL A 164 -36.71 14.18 -16.55
CA VAL A 164 -36.79 14.12 -18.03
C VAL A 164 -37.31 15.31 -18.87
N THR A 165 -36.51 15.73 -19.87
CA THR A 165 -36.83 15.92 -21.33
C THR A 165 -35.57 16.50 -22.02
N LYS A 166 -34.86 15.84 -22.96
CA LYS A 166 -35.09 15.52 -24.39
C LYS A 166 -35.23 16.74 -25.33
N LYS A 167 -34.18 17.03 -26.13
CA LYS A 167 -34.18 17.35 -27.60
C LYS A 167 -32.79 17.83 -28.07
N GLU A 168 -32.20 17.18 -29.08
CA GLU A 168 -31.98 17.68 -30.48
C GLU A 168 -31.22 19.03 -30.56
N LYS A 169 -30.13 19.21 -31.34
CA LYS A 169 -30.07 19.03 -32.80
C LYS A 169 -28.63 19.22 -33.32
N LYS A 170 -28.39 18.58 -34.49
CA LYS A 170 -27.30 18.69 -35.49
C LYS A 170 -26.45 19.98 -35.54
N GLY A 171 -25.20 19.81 -35.94
CA GLY A 171 -24.41 20.84 -36.63
C GLY A 171 -23.05 20.31 -37.11
N SER A 172 -22.94 19.95 -38.39
CA SER A 172 -21.69 19.60 -39.06
C SER A 172 -21.08 20.84 -39.71
N ARG A 173 -19.75 20.94 -39.70
CA ARG A 173 -18.85 21.31 -40.81
C ARG A 173 -17.41 21.10 -40.37
#